data_AF-A0A6A6T6R6-F1
#
_entry.id   AF-A0A6A6T6R6-F1
#
_cell.length_a   1.000
_cell.length_b   1.000
_cell.length_c   1.000
_cell.angle_alpha   90.00
_cell.angle_beta   90.00
_cell.angle_gamma   90.00
#
_symmetry.space_group_name_H-M   'P 1'
#
loop_
_entity.id
_entity.type
_entity.pdbx_description
1 polymer ?
#
loop_
_entity_poly.entity_id
_entity_poly.type
_entity_poly.pdbx_seq_one_letter_code
_entity_poly.pdbx_strand_id
1 'polypeptide(L)'
;MISPVKFNDDSRLMNNFQPSSGFLLKVLAMHLIVTPPSDHPPTASFTDSPWYRKCKYHFGQYISMGECSLHVIQAGMLIALFEHTQCVADSARLTLGVCGRMIYELELDAFVAELSIKDKVVMTLEEEEKWYTWWDMFLLDSYLNMPPVLAPKQPAIDMEPFQGKFDELRSHFYSSSFRNLTRENIDYYIMEHEAAENLLRIQRVMRENRHKDVAHVNDVAPRLWTQVNGSIKSLKERQHSARTFAGIAVNLSITLALLVR
;
A
#
# COMPACT_ATOMS: atom_id res chain seq x y z
N MET A 1 16.72 9.06 28.09
CA MET A 1 16.19 10.10 29.00
C MET A 1 17.09 11.32 28.90
N ILE A 2 16.59 12.43 28.34
CA ILE A 2 17.31 13.71 28.22
C ILE A 2 17.02 14.54 29.48
N SER A 3 18.05 15.20 30.00
CA SER A 3 17.94 16.10 31.16
C SER A 3 16.97 17.26 30.85
N PRO A 4 16.04 17.60 31.76
CA PRO A 4 15.09 18.69 31.56
C PRO A 4 15.78 20.06 31.39
N VAL A 5 16.99 20.22 31.93
CA VAL A 5 17.81 21.43 31.74
C VAL A 5 18.36 21.49 30.31
N LYS A 6 18.84 20.35 29.79
CA LYS A 6 19.36 20.25 28.42
C LYS A 6 18.26 20.41 27.38
N PHE A 7 17.07 19.86 27.65
CA PHE A 7 15.88 20.08 26.82
C PHE A 7 15.46 21.56 26.80
N ASN A 8 15.52 22.27 27.93
CA ASN A 8 15.17 23.69 27.98
C ASN A 8 16.20 24.56 27.25
N ASP A 9 17.49 24.25 27.35
CA ASP A 9 18.53 24.99 26.61
C ASP A 9 18.48 24.71 25.10
N ASP A 10 18.18 23.47 24.69
CA ASP A 10 17.93 23.13 23.28
C ASP A 10 16.62 23.78 22.76
N SER A 11 15.59 23.89 23.61
CA SER A 11 14.35 24.59 23.27
C SER A 11 14.55 26.11 23.13
N ARG A 12 15.52 26.69 23.86
CA ARG A 12 15.91 28.10 23.73
C ARG A 12 16.70 28.36 22.45
N LEU A 13 17.53 27.40 22.01
CA LEU A 13 18.16 27.43 20.69
C LEU A 13 17.13 27.32 19.57
N MET A 14 16.07 26.51 19.75
CA MET A 14 14.93 26.43 18.83
C MET A 14 14.12 27.74 18.75
N ASN A 15 14.07 28.54 19.83
CA ASN A 15 13.31 29.79 19.88
C ASN A 15 13.87 30.93 19.00
N ASN A 16 15.13 30.84 18.58
CA ASN A 16 15.76 31.76 17.63
C ASN A 16 15.77 31.22 16.19
N PHE A 17 15.30 29.99 15.99
CA PHE A 17 15.11 29.42 14.67
C PHE A 17 13.73 29.89 14.18
N GLN A 18 13.66 30.59 13.05
CA GLN A 18 12.42 30.69 12.30
C GLN A 18 12.40 29.51 11.32
N PRO A 19 11.90 28.33 11.73
CA PRO A 19 11.82 27.20 10.82
C PRO A 19 10.95 27.58 9.63
N SER A 20 11.37 27.17 8.44
CA SER A 20 10.50 27.28 7.27
C SER A 20 9.21 26.53 7.56
N SER A 21 8.10 27.06 7.05
CA SER A 21 6.80 26.46 7.23
C SER A 21 6.77 25.01 6.68
N GLY A 22 7.54 24.72 5.63
CA GLY A 22 7.74 23.35 5.11
C GLY A 22 8.51 22.44 6.06
N PHE A 23 9.52 22.96 6.77
CA PHE A 23 10.24 22.20 7.80
C PHE A 23 9.30 21.82 8.96
N LEU A 24 8.42 22.72 9.39
CA LEU A 24 7.42 22.41 10.43
C LEU A 24 6.49 21.26 10.01
N LEU A 25 6.07 21.25 8.74
CA LEU A 25 5.26 20.15 8.20
C LEU A 25 6.03 18.82 8.21
N LYS A 26 7.32 18.85 7.83
CA LYS A 26 8.21 17.67 7.93
C LYS A 26 8.29 17.14 9.35
N VAL A 27 8.52 18.01 10.33
CA VAL A 27 8.60 17.62 11.75
C VAL A 27 7.27 17.03 12.24
N LEU A 28 6.14 17.62 11.83
CA LEU A 28 4.82 17.08 12.16
C LEU A 28 4.60 15.67 11.54
N ALA A 29 5.03 15.47 10.30
CA ALA A 29 4.97 14.16 9.64
C ALA A 29 5.91 13.13 10.27
N MET A 30 7.12 13.53 10.69
CA MET A 30 8.03 12.69 11.47
C MET A 30 7.40 12.29 12.81
N HIS A 31 6.77 13.23 13.51
CA HIS A 31 6.06 12.93 14.74
C HIS A 31 4.92 11.94 14.50
N LEU A 32 4.16 12.10 13.42
CA LEU A 32 3.06 11.21 13.04
C LEU A 32 3.53 9.75 12.88
N ILE A 33 4.65 9.53 12.18
CA ILE A 33 5.12 8.17 11.88
C ILE A 33 5.90 7.52 13.03
N VAL A 34 6.67 8.30 13.80
CA VAL A 34 7.49 7.78 14.90
C VAL A 34 6.65 7.47 16.14
N THR A 35 5.53 8.17 16.33
CA THR A 35 4.71 7.98 17.53
C THR A 35 4.04 6.60 17.50
N PRO A 36 4.22 5.78 18.55
CA PRO A 36 3.67 4.43 18.58
C PRO A 36 2.13 4.50 18.61
N PRO A 37 1.42 3.53 18.00
CA PRO A 37 -0.04 3.53 17.92
C PRO A 37 -0.78 3.73 19.24
N SER A 38 -0.18 3.32 20.37
CA SER A 38 -0.72 3.51 21.73
C SER A 38 -0.85 4.98 22.15
N ASP A 39 0.04 5.82 21.62
CA ASP A 39 0.17 7.22 22.03
C ASP A 39 -0.57 8.15 21.06
N HIS A 40 -1.13 7.59 19.97
CA HIS A 40 -2.01 8.34 19.08
C HIS A 40 -3.31 8.70 19.80
N PRO A 41 -3.94 9.84 19.46
CA PRO A 41 -5.21 10.24 20.03
C PRO A 41 -6.27 9.15 19.82
N PRO A 42 -7.01 8.76 20.86
CA PRO A 42 -7.98 7.67 20.77
C PRO A 42 -9.06 8.05 19.75
N THR A 43 -9.06 7.34 18.62
CA THR A 43 -9.95 7.62 17.50
C THR A 43 -10.46 6.32 16.90
N ALA A 44 -11.66 6.33 16.32
CA ALA A 44 -12.28 5.15 15.71
C ALA A 44 -11.48 4.58 14.52
N SER A 45 -10.71 5.43 13.82
CA SER A 45 -9.80 5.06 12.74
C SER A 45 -8.56 5.97 12.76
N PHE A 46 -7.41 5.47 12.34
CA PHE A 46 -6.19 6.28 12.18
C PHE A 46 -6.33 7.34 11.08
N THR A 47 -7.26 7.16 10.13
CA THR A 47 -7.64 8.21 9.15
C THR A 47 -8.34 9.40 9.80
N ASP A 48 -8.93 9.19 10.99
CA ASP A 48 -9.60 10.22 11.75
C ASP A 48 -8.68 10.88 12.78
N SER A 49 -7.44 10.38 12.90
CA SER A 49 -6.44 10.95 13.80
C SER A 49 -6.27 12.45 13.53
N PRO A 50 -6.39 13.31 14.56
CA PRO A 50 -6.29 14.75 14.39
C PRO A 50 -4.89 15.16 13.93
N TRP A 51 -3.85 14.38 14.21
CA TRP A 51 -2.49 14.63 13.73
C TRP A 51 -2.37 14.36 12.23
N TYR A 52 -2.86 13.21 11.77
CA TYR A 52 -2.89 12.88 10.35
C TYR A 52 -3.72 13.91 9.55
N ARG A 53 -4.89 14.29 10.06
CA ARG A 53 -5.72 15.33 9.43
C ARG A 53 -5.00 16.68 9.33
N LYS A 54 -4.27 17.09 10.36
CA LYS A 54 -3.45 18.31 10.32
C LYS A 54 -2.31 18.21 9.30
N CYS A 55 -1.61 17.07 9.24
CA CYS A 55 -0.59 16.82 8.21
C CYS A 55 -1.18 16.95 6.80
N LYS A 56 -2.30 16.27 6.52
CA LYS A 56 -2.96 16.33 5.20
C LYS A 56 -3.47 17.71 4.87
N TYR A 57 -4.02 18.43 5.85
CA TYR A 57 -4.48 19.79 5.67
C TYR A 57 -3.34 20.71 5.23
N HIS A 58 -2.25 20.76 5.99
CA HIS A 58 -1.11 21.60 5.66
C HIS A 58 -0.42 21.18 4.37
N PHE A 59 -0.24 19.87 4.13
CA PHE A 59 0.29 19.37 2.86
C PHE A 59 -0.59 19.78 1.68
N GLY A 60 -1.91 19.68 1.81
CA GLY A 60 -2.87 20.16 0.82
C GLY A 60 -2.79 21.67 0.57
N GLN A 61 -2.51 22.47 1.61
CA GLN A 61 -2.30 23.91 1.47
C GLN A 61 -1.08 24.22 0.59
N TYR A 62 0.07 23.57 0.82
CA TYR A 62 1.26 23.74 -0.04
C TYR A 62 0.96 23.39 -1.50
N ILE A 63 0.29 22.26 -1.74
CA ILE A 63 -0.11 21.83 -3.08
C ILE A 63 -1.00 22.90 -3.73
N SER A 64 -1.98 23.44 -3.00
CA SER A 64 -2.90 24.45 -3.53
C SER A 64 -2.24 25.79 -3.84
N MET A 65 -1.17 26.15 -3.12
CA MET A 65 -0.41 27.37 -3.32
C MET A 65 0.70 27.21 -4.37
N GLY A 66 0.94 25.98 -4.87
CA GLY A 66 2.05 25.69 -5.77
C GLY A 66 3.43 25.83 -5.11
N GLU A 67 3.48 25.83 -3.78
CA GLU A 67 4.71 25.99 -3.03
C GLU A 67 5.43 24.63 -2.95
N CYS A 68 6.50 24.48 -3.72
CA CYS A 68 7.31 23.28 -3.75
C CYS A 68 8.62 23.48 -2.99
N SER A 69 8.93 22.59 -2.05
CA SER A 69 10.23 22.56 -1.38
C SER A 69 10.61 21.14 -0.98
N LEU A 70 11.91 20.90 -0.80
CA LEU A 70 12.44 19.59 -0.40
C LEU A 70 11.79 19.08 0.90
N HIS A 71 11.55 19.99 1.84
CA HIS A 71 10.89 19.69 3.11
C HIS A 71 9.44 19.23 2.94
N VAL A 72 8.70 19.86 2.01
CA VAL A 72 7.31 19.49 1.71
C VAL A 72 7.25 18.11 1.03
N ILE A 73 8.19 17.82 0.13
CA ILE A 73 8.32 16.50 -0.52
C ILE A 73 8.58 15.42 0.52
N GLN A 74 9.61 15.60 1.36
CA GLN A 74 9.95 14.68 2.44
C GLN A 74 8.78 14.47 3.41
N ALA A 75 8.07 15.55 3.76
CA ALA A 75 6.88 15.44 4.60
C ALA A 75 5.77 14.61 3.94
N GLY A 76 5.51 14.84 2.65
CA GLY A 76 4.54 14.06 1.89
C GLY A 76 4.91 12.58 1.78
N MET A 77 6.19 12.25 1.62
CA MET A 77 6.68 10.87 1.63
C MET A 77 6.44 10.18 2.98
N LEU A 78 6.70 10.88 4.09
CA LEU A 78 6.40 10.36 5.44
C LEU A 78 4.89 10.16 5.66
N ILE A 79 4.06 11.08 5.15
CA ILE A 79 2.59 10.94 5.19
C ILE A 79 2.13 9.74 4.36
N ALA A 80 2.67 9.56 3.16
CA ALA A 80 2.34 8.42 2.30
C ALA A 80 2.74 7.08 2.96
N LEU A 81 3.91 7.02 3.60
CA LEU A 81 4.34 5.86 4.36
C LEU A 81 3.41 5.59 5.55
N PHE A 82 2.98 6.63 6.28
CA PHE A 82 1.97 6.49 7.33
C PHE A 82 0.66 5.92 6.75
N GLU A 83 0.12 6.50 5.68
CA GLU A 83 -1.11 6.03 5.02
C GLU A 83 -1.00 4.55 4.61
N HIS A 84 0.16 4.11 4.15
CA HIS A 84 0.42 2.72 3.81
C HIS A 84 0.41 1.81 5.04
N THR A 85 1.09 2.19 6.14
CA THR A 85 1.07 1.39 7.38
C THR A 85 -0.31 1.28 8.01
N GLN A 86 -1.20 2.24 7.74
CA GLN A 86 -2.60 2.22 8.18
C GLN A 86 -3.55 1.52 7.19
N CYS A 87 -3.02 0.81 6.19
CA CYS A 87 -3.78 0.08 5.18
C CYS A 87 -4.67 0.97 4.28
N VAL A 88 -4.30 2.24 4.07
CA VAL A 88 -5.01 3.17 3.19
C VAL A 88 -4.23 3.35 1.89
N ALA A 89 -4.07 2.25 1.15
CA ALA A 89 -3.15 2.17 0.02
C ALA A 89 -3.44 3.18 -1.11
N ASP A 90 -4.71 3.49 -1.38
CA ASP A 90 -5.07 4.44 -2.43
C ASP A 90 -4.67 5.87 -2.07
N SER A 91 -4.87 6.28 -0.81
CA SER A 91 -4.39 7.58 -0.32
C SER A 91 -2.87 7.66 -0.34
N ALA A 92 -2.18 6.59 0.09
CA ALA A 92 -0.72 6.51 0.07
C ALA A 92 -0.15 6.75 -1.33
N ARG A 93 -0.71 6.06 -2.34
CA ARG A 93 -0.29 6.22 -3.75
C ARG A 93 -0.61 7.61 -4.29
N LEU A 94 -1.75 8.20 -3.92
CA LEU A 94 -2.11 9.57 -4.33
C LEU A 94 -1.14 10.59 -3.73
N THR A 95 -0.87 10.52 -2.43
CA THR A 95 0.07 11.40 -1.75
C THR A 95 1.46 11.27 -2.35
N LEU A 96 1.94 10.04 -2.56
CA LEU A 96 3.24 9.79 -3.17
C LEU A 96 3.29 10.31 -4.61
N GLY A 97 2.25 10.10 -5.41
CA GLY A 97 2.16 10.62 -6.76
C GLY A 97 2.26 12.15 -6.84
N VAL A 98 1.74 12.88 -5.85
CA VAL A 98 1.91 14.34 -5.75
C VAL A 98 3.36 14.69 -5.40
N CYS A 99 4.01 13.97 -4.49
CA CYS A 99 5.45 14.13 -4.23
C CYS A 99 6.30 13.90 -5.48
N GLY A 100 5.97 12.89 -6.29
CA GLY A 100 6.68 12.62 -7.55
C GLY A 100 6.63 13.81 -8.50
N ARG A 101 5.47 14.48 -8.64
CA ARG A 101 5.36 15.70 -9.45
C ARG A 101 6.20 16.86 -8.89
N MET A 102 6.17 17.05 -7.58
CA MET A 102 6.97 18.07 -6.90
C MET A 102 8.48 17.85 -7.05
N ILE A 103 8.93 16.60 -7.10
CA ILE A 103 10.33 16.24 -7.35
C ILE A 103 10.79 16.71 -8.73
N TYR A 104 9.98 16.48 -9.76
CA TYR A 104 10.27 16.96 -11.11
C TYR A 104 10.23 18.49 -11.21
N GLU A 105 9.33 19.14 -10.47
CA GLU A 105 9.26 20.62 -10.40
C GLU A 105 10.54 21.23 -9.81
N LEU A 106 11.22 20.51 -8.91
CA LEU A 106 12.51 20.93 -8.34
C LEU A 106 13.72 20.41 -9.14
N GLU A 107 13.51 19.79 -10.30
CA GLU A 107 14.55 19.24 -11.19
C GLU A 107 15.52 18.28 -10.47
N LEU A 108 15.02 17.54 -9.47
CA LEU A 108 15.84 16.59 -8.71
C LEU A 108 16.34 15.44 -9.60
N ASP A 109 15.59 15.08 -10.64
CA ASP A 109 15.96 14.08 -11.64
C ASP A 109 17.18 14.52 -12.45
N ALA A 110 17.18 15.77 -12.93
CA ALA A 110 18.31 16.34 -13.65
C ALA A 110 19.54 16.46 -12.76
N PHE A 111 19.36 16.91 -11.52
CA PHE A 111 20.41 17.00 -10.51
C PHE A 111 21.08 15.64 -10.22
N VAL A 112 20.29 14.58 -10.03
CA VAL A 112 20.79 13.22 -9.80
C VAL A 112 21.51 12.67 -11.02
N ALA A 113 21.01 12.95 -12.23
CA ALA A 113 21.68 12.57 -13.47
C ALA A 113 23.05 13.23 -13.61
N GLU A 114 23.16 14.53 -13.29
CA GLU A 114 24.44 15.25 -13.33
C GLU A 114 25.44 14.71 -12.30
N LEU A 115 24.99 14.45 -11.06
CA LEU A 115 25.83 13.89 -10.01
C LEU A 115 26.35 12.49 -10.35
N SER A 116 25.53 11.66 -11.01
CA SER A 116 25.91 10.29 -11.39
C SER A 116 27.05 10.23 -12.42
N ILE A 117 27.28 11.32 -13.16
CA ILE A 117 28.35 11.42 -14.17
C ILE A 117 29.66 11.91 -13.56
N LYS A 118 29.63 12.56 -12.39
CA LYS A 118 30.82 13.13 -11.76
C LYS A 118 31.59 12.06 -10.97
N ASP A 119 32.84 11.82 -11.38
CA ASP A 119 33.71 10.72 -10.91
C ASP A 119 34.18 10.84 -9.44
N LYS A 120 34.16 12.05 -8.87
CA LYS A 120 34.46 12.34 -7.46
C LYS A 120 33.71 13.59 -7.01
N VAL A 121 32.60 13.42 -6.31
CA VAL A 121 31.87 14.54 -5.70
C VAL A 121 31.99 14.42 -4.20
N VAL A 122 32.74 15.33 -3.58
CA VAL A 122 32.47 15.69 -2.19
C VAL A 122 31.15 16.46 -2.24
N MET A 123 30.06 15.79 -1.89
CA MET A 123 28.74 16.43 -1.89
C MET A 123 28.66 17.40 -0.70
N THR A 124 28.03 18.54 -0.93
CA THR A 124 27.56 19.39 0.15
C THR A 124 26.38 18.73 0.86
N LEU A 125 26.13 19.09 2.12
CA LEU A 125 25.00 18.53 2.89
C LEU A 125 23.65 18.72 2.18
N GLU A 126 23.46 19.85 1.48
CA GLU A 126 22.24 20.11 0.72
C GLU A 126 22.10 19.21 -0.51
N GLU A 127 23.22 18.90 -1.17
CA GLU A 127 23.26 17.98 -2.30
C GLU A 127 22.99 16.54 -1.86
N GLU A 128 23.55 16.12 -0.72
CA GLU A 128 23.25 14.84 -0.10
C GLU A 128 21.76 14.73 0.23
N GLU A 129 21.15 15.76 0.81
CA GLU A 129 19.73 15.74 1.15
C GLU A 129 18.84 15.56 -0.08
N LYS A 130 19.15 16.25 -1.20
CA LYS A 130 18.45 16.07 -2.48
C LYS A 130 18.64 14.66 -3.04
N TRP A 131 19.86 14.16 -3.01
CA TRP A 131 20.21 12.82 -3.49
C TRP A 131 19.45 11.74 -2.73
N TYR A 132 19.46 11.79 -1.39
CA TYR A 132 18.71 10.84 -0.57
C TYR A 132 17.21 10.98 -0.76
N THR A 133 16.67 12.20 -0.86
CA THR A 133 15.23 12.40 -1.09
C THR A 133 14.77 11.75 -2.40
N TRP A 134 15.57 11.84 -3.47
CA TRP A 134 15.29 11.15 -4.72
C TRP A 134 15.27 9.63 -4.58
N TRP A 135 16.30 9.06 -3.95
CA TRP A 135 16.38 7.60 -3.76
C TRP A 135 15.30 7.07 -2.82
N ASP A 136 14.98 7.81 -1.76
CA ASP A 136 13.91 7.47 -0.84
C ASP A 136 12.55 7.47 -1.55
N MET A 137 12.32 8.40 -2.49
CA MET A 137 11.11 8.41 -3.30
C MET A 137 11.01 7.13 -4.15
N PHE A 138 12.09 6.78 -4.85
CA PHE A 138 12.12 5.58 -5.69
C PHE A 138 11.93 4.30 -4.87
N LEU A 139 12.59 4.22 -3.70
CA LEU A 139 12.46 3.10 -2.77
C LEU A 139 11.03 2.98 -2.24
N LEU A 140 10.43 4.10 -1.84
CA LEU A 140 9.08 4.14 -1.29
C LEU A 140 8.05 3.77 -2.36
N ASP A 141 8.16 4.28 -3.60
CA ASP A 141 7.27 3.91 -4.69
C ASP A 141 7.34 2.40 -4.99
N SER A 142 8.56 1.86 -5.06
CA SER A 142 8.78 0.43 -5.23
C SER A 142 8.18 -0.40 -4.09
N TYR A 143 8.26 0.11 -2.86
CA TYR A 143 7.70 -0.54 -1.68
C TYR A 143 6.16 -0.54 -1.70
N LEU A 144 5.53 0.61 -1.99
CA LEU A 144 4.07 0.73 -2.07
C LEU A 144 3.45 -0.10 -3.20
N ASN A 145 4.21 -0.31 -4.29
CA ASN A 145 3.79 -1.06 -5.47
C ASN A 145 4.28 -2.51 -5.47
N MET A 146 4.94 -2.97 -4.40
CA MET A 146 5.44 -4.34 -4.32
C MET A 146 4.26 -5.33 -4.37
N PRO A 147 4.29 -6.34 -5.27
CA PRO A 147 3.25 -7.35 -5.31
C PRO A 147 3.26 -8.18 -4.00
N PRO A 148 2.10 -8.71 -3.58
CA PRO A 148 2.03 -9.54 -2.39
C PRO A 148 2.98 -10.73 -2.53
N VAL A 149 3.86 -10.91 -1.55
CA VAL A 149 4.84 -12.00 -1.58
C VAL A 149 4.10 -13.32 -1.41
N LEU A 150 4.28 -14.25 -2.35
CA LEU A 150 3.63 -15.57 -2.37
C LEU A 150 3.94 -16.42 -1.11
N ALA A 151 5.05 -16.16 -0.46
CA ALA A 151 5.44 -16.76 0.82
C ALA A 151 6.19 -15.72 1.67
N PRO A 152 5.89 -15.57 2.97
CA PRO A 152 6.61 -14.64 3.83
C PRO A 152 8.08 -15.06 3.88
N LYS A 153 8.98 -14.17 3.43
CA LYS A 153 10.42 -14.37 3.61
C LYS A 153 10.70 -14.31 5.11
N GLN A 154 11.52 -15.24 5.61
CA GLN A 154 11.98 -15.19 6.99
C GLN A 154 12.63 -13.81 7.21
N PRO A 155 12.24 -13.07 8.27
CA PRO A 155 12.86 -11.79 8.56
C PRO A 155 14.36 -12.00 8.76
N ALA A 156 15.18 -11.06 8.29
CA ALA A 156 16.64 -11.14 8.44
C ALA A 156 17.09 -11.07 9.91
N ILE A 157 16.18 -10.68 10.80
CA ILE A 157 16.36 -10.61 12.24
C ILE A 157 15.35 -11.58 12.85
N ASP A 158 15.84 -12.54 13.63
CA ASP A 158 14.99 -13.37 14.49
C ASP A 158 14.33 -12.44 15.51
N MET A 159 13.08 -12.05 15.23
CA MET A 159 12.28 -11.32 16.20
C MET A 159 11.93 -12.31 17.32
N GLU A 160 12.39 -12.03 18.54
CA GLU A 160 11.93 -12.80 19.70
C GLU A 160 10.41 -12.79 19.74
N PRO A 161 9.76 -13.94 20.01
CA PRO A 161 8.32 -14.04 20.00
C PRO A 161 7.73 -13.02 21.00
N PHE A 162 6.90 -12.13 20.47
CA PHE A 162 6.12 -11.18 21.27
C PHE A 162 5.37 -11.93 22.38
N GLN A 163 5.73 -11.67 23.64
CA GLN A 163 5.13 -12.30 24.83
C GLN A 163 3.80 -11.68 25.27
N GLY A 164 3.23 -10.75 24.50
CA GLY A 164 1.95 -10.12 24.84
C GLY A 164 0.77 -11.09 24.68
N LYS A 165 -0.15 -11.06 25.65
CA LYS A 165 -1.38 -11.87 25.62
C LYS A 165 -2.27 -11.41 24.46
N PHE A 166 -2.44 -12.28 23.48
CA PHE A 166 -3.24 -12.08 22.27
C PHE A 166 -4.76 -11.95 22.49
N ASP A 167 -5.26 -12.09 23.72
CA ASP A 167 -6.69 -12.21 23.98
C ASP A 167 -7.47 -10.88 23.87
N GLU A 168 -6.83 -9.72 24.05
CA GLU A 168 -7.55 -8.43 24.05
C GLU A 168 -7.73 -7.84 22.63
N LEU A 169 -6.85 -8.16 21.68
CA LEU A 169 -6.89 -7.64 20.31
C LEU A 169 -7.88 -8.36 19.38
N ARG A 170 -8.41 -9.52 19.78
CA ARG A 170 -9.39 -10.27 18.96
C ARG A 170 -10.73 -9.57 18.82
N SER A 171 -11.06 -8.59 19.66
CA SER A 171 -12.38 -7.93 19.63
C SER A 171 -12.53 -6.88 18.53
N HIS A 172 -11.43 -6.34 18.01
CA HIS A 172 -11.47 -5.19 17.07
C HIS A 172 -11.00 -5.50 15.64
N PHE A 173 -10.38 -6.66 15.41
CA PHE A 173 -10.08 -7.13 14.06
C PHE A 173 -10.96 -8.33 13.74
N TYR A 174 -12.12 -8.07 13.13
CA TYR A 174 -12.84 -9.11 12.39
C TYR A 174 -12.10 -9.43 11.08
N SER A 175 -10.84 -9.85 11.17
CA SER A 175 -10.30 -10.79 10.20
C SER A 175 -10.81 -12.15 10.63
N SER A 176 -11.87 -12.61 9.96
CA SER A 176 -12.50 -13.88 10.23
C SER A 176 -11.49 -15.03 10.10
N SER A 177 -10.95 -15.45 11.24
CA SER A 177 -10.32 -16.75 11.52
C SER A 177 -9.35 -17.26 10.45
N PHE A 178 -8.05 -17.28 10.74
CA PHE A 178 -7.16 -18.28 10.15
C PHE A 178 -7.78 -19.66 10.46
N ARG A 179 -8.36 -20.30 9.46
CA ARG A 179 -8.93 -21.64 9.59
C ARG A 179 -7.78 -22.63 9.44
N ASN A 180 -7.69 -23.57 10.37
CA ASN A 180 -6.74 -24.67 10.24
C ASN A 180 -6.98 -25.40 8.92
N LEU A 181 -5.89 -25.77 8.23
CA LEU A 181 -5.90 -26.54 6.99
C LEU A 181 -6.34 -27.98 7.32
N THR A 182 -7.63 -28.18 7.53
CA THR A 182 -8.22 -29.52 7.63
C THR A 182 -8.35 -30.10 6.22
N ARG A 183 -8.36 -31.44 6.11
CA ARG A 183 -8.48 -32.14 4.82
C ARG A 183 -9.70 -31.67 4.01
N GLU A 184 -10.78 -31.33 4.71
CA GLU A 184 -11.99 -30.76 4.12
C GLU A 184 -11.79 -29.33 3.59
N ASN A 185 -10.98 -28.50 4.28
CA ASN A 185 -10.67 -27.11 3.87
C ASN A 185 -9.72 -27.04 2.67
N ILE A 186 -8.78 -27.97 2.54
CA ILE A 186 -7.81 -28.03 1.44
C ILE A 186 -8.51 -28.14 0.09
N ASP A 187 -9.52 -29.00 0.01
CA ASP A 187 -10.29 -29.20 -1.22
C ASP A 187 -11.00 -27.89 -1.66
N TYR A 188 -11.43 -27.04 -0.72
CA TYR A 188 -12.01 -25.73 -1.06
C TYR A 188 -10.99 -24.78 -1.66
N TYR A 189 -9.78 -24.72 -1.09
CA TYR A 189 -8.72 -23.86 -1.62
C TYR A 189 -8.24 -24.34 -2.99
N ILE A 190 -8.17 -25.65 -3.22
CA ILE A 190 -7.86 -26.22 -4.54
C ILE A 190 -8.95 -25.83 -5.55
N MET A 191 -10.22 -25.98 -5.19
CA MET A 191 -11.34 -25.60 -6.08
C MET A 191 -11.40 -24.08 -6.34
N GLU A 192 -11.09 -23.25 -5.34
CA GLU A 192 -11.01 -21.80 -5.49
C GLU A 192 -9.86 -21.40 -6.41
N HIS A 193 -8.71 -22.05 -6.26
CA HIS A 193 -7.56 -21.87 -7.13
C HIS A 193 -7.87 -22.27 -8.59
N GLU A 194 -8.52 -23.42 -8.80
CA GLU A 194 -8.96 -23.87 -10.12
C GLU A 194 -9.98 -22.91 -10.76
N ALA A 195 -10.90 -22.35 -9.97
CA ALA A 195 -11.85 -21.34 -10.45
C ALA A 195 -11.14 -20.05 -10.86
N ALA A 196 -10.14 -19.60 -10.08
CA ALA A 196 -9.33 -18.43 -10.40
C ALA A 196 -8.49 -18.65 -11.67
N GLU A 197 -7.91 -19.83 -11.87
CA GLU A 197 -7.19 -20.18 -13.11
C GLU A 197 -8.11 -20.12 -14.33
N ASN A 198 -9.32 -20.68 -14.23
CA ASN A 198 -10.29 -20.67 -15.32
C ASN A 198 -10.74 -19.25 -15.67
N LEU A 199 -10.92 -18.38 -14.68
CA LEU A 199 -11.20 -16.95 -14.88
C LEU A 199 -10.08 -16.26 -15.65
N LEU A 200 -8.83 -16.52 -15.26
CA LEU A 200 -7.65 -15.93 -15.90
C LEU A 200 -7.53 -16.41 -17.36
N ARG A 201 -7.82 -17.68 -17.64
CA ARG A 201 -7.86 -18.22 -19.01
C ARG A 201 -8.93 -17.52 -19.85
N ILE A 202 -10.12 -17.31 -19.31
CA ILE A 202 -11.21 -16.60 -20.01
C ILE A 202 -10.84 -15.14 -20.27
N GLN A 203 -10.30 -14.44 -19.27
CA GLN A 203 -9.85 -13.06 -19.43
C GLN A 203 -8.74 -12.93 -20.48
N ARG A 204 -7.82 -13.91 -20.53
CA ARG A 204 -6.76 -13.97 -21.55
C ARG A 204 -7.37 -14.14 -22.95
N VAL A 205 -8.28 -15.09 -23.13
CA VAL A 205 -9.00 -15.30 -24.40
C VAL A 205 -9.79 -14.03 -24.79
N MET A 206 -10.42 -13.34 -23.84
CA MET A 206 -11.13 -12.08 -24.09
C MET A 206 -10.20 -10.95 -24.54
N ARG A 207 -9.00 -10.84 -23.94
CA ARG A 207 -7.99 -9.83 -24.32
C ARG A 207 -7.42 -10.10 -25.70
N GLU A 208 -7.07 -11.35 -25.99
CA GLU A 208 -6.47 -11.77 -27.27
C GLU A 208 -7.45 -11.69 -28.46
N ASN A 209 -8.76 -11.77 -28.17
CA ASN A 209 -9.83 -11.70 -29.18
C ASN A 209 -10.65 -10.41 -29.08
N ARG A 210 -10.09 -9.34 -28.50
CA ARG A 210 -10.78 -8.04 -28.35
C ARG A 210 -11.19 -7.41 -29.69
N HIS A 211 -10.45 -7.69 -30.77
CA HIS A 211 -10.63 -7.09 -32.10
C HIS A 211 -10.76 -8.12 -33.25
N LYS A 212 -10.99 -9.40 -32.93
CA LYS A 212 -11.12 -10.48 -33.93
C LYS A 212 -12.59 -10.85 -34.14
N ASP A 213 -12.94 -11.32 -35.33
CA ASP A 213 -14.30 -11.70 -35.70
C ASP A 213 -14.80 -12.90 -34.86
N VAL A 214 -16.08 -12.87 -34.48
CA VAL A 214 -16.69 -13.71 -33.42
C VAL A 214 -16.65 -15.21 -33.74
N ALA A 215 -16.44 -15.56 -35.02
CA ALA A 215 -16.38 -16.94 -35.50
C ALA A 215 -15.29 -17.79 -34.82
N HIS A 216 -14.15 -17.21 -34.39
CA HIS A 216 -13.09 -17.94 -33.70
C HIS A 216 -13.33 -18.16 -32.20
N VAL A 217 -14.21 -17.37 -31.59
CA VAL A 217 -14.59 -17.55 -30.17
C VAL A 217 -15.57 -18.73 -30.01
N ASN A 218 -16.31 -19.07 -31.08
CA ASN A 218 -17.36 -20.08 -31.09
C ASN A 218 -16.89 -21.53 -30.86
N ASP A 219 -15.61 -21.86 -31.10
CA ASP A 219 -15.10 -23.23 -30.89
C ASP A 219 -14.56 -23.44 -29.47
N VAL A 220 -14.05 -22.38 -28.83
CA VAL A 220 -13.42 -22.43 -27.49
C VAL A 220 -14.43 -22.12 -26.38
N ALA A 221 -15.37 -21.20 -26.63
CA ALA A 221 -16.36 -20.77 -25.65
C ALA A 221 -17.29 -21.88 -25.13
N PRO A 222 -17.81 -22.82 -25.96
CA PRO A 222 -18.69 -23.88 -25.48
C PRO A 222 -17.99 -24.83 -24.50
N ARG A 223 -16.71 -25.15 -24.74
CA ARG A 223 -15.92 -26.04 -23.87
C ARG A 223 -15.65 -25.39 -22.52
N LEU A 224 -15.25 -24.12 -22.51
CA LEU A 224 -15.06 -23.34 -21.29
C LEU A 224 -16.39 -23.18 -20.52
N TRP A 225 -17.49 -22.94 -21.23
CA TRP A 225 -18.82 -22.86 -20.62
C TRP A 225 -19.26 -24.16 -19.96
N THR A 226 -19.04 -25.32 -20.60
CA THR A 226 -19.32 -26.63 -19.99
C THR A 226 -18.48 -26.90 -18.75
N GLN A 227 -17.22 -26.48 -18.75
CA GLN A 227 -16.31 -26.65 -17.61
C GLN A 227 -16.73 -25.77 -16.43
N VAL A 228 -17.01 -24.49 -16.68
CA VAL A 228 -17.49 -23.54 -15.66
C VAL A 228 -18.84 -23.99 -15.08
N ASN A 229 -19.77 -24.45 -15.91
CA ASN A 229 -21.05 -24.97 -15.42
C ASN A 229 -20.89 -26.26 -14.60
N GLY A 230 -19.95 -27.13 -14.95
CA GLY A 230 -19.60 -28.30 -14.15
C GLY A 230 -19.10 -27.91 -12.76
N SER A 231 -18.19 -26.93 -12.68
CA SER A 231 -17.67 -26.39 -11.42
C SER A 231 -18.75 -25.68 -10.59
N ILE A 232 -19.67 -24.93 -11.23
CA ILE A 232 -20.79 -24.30 -10.52
C ILE A 232 -21.73 -25.35 -9.94
N LYS A 233 -22.03 -26.42 -10.67
CA LYS A 233 -22.92 -27.48 -10.20
C LYS A 233 -22.32 -28.21 -8.99
N SER A 234 -21.04 -28.59 -9.06
CA SER A 234 -20.35 -29.24 -7.94
C SER A 234 -20.24 -28.33 -6.70
N LEU A 235 -20.03 -27.03 -6.91
CA LEU A 235 -20.01 -26.04 -5.83
C LEU A 235 -21.41 -25.81 -5.22
N LYS A 236 -22.48 -25.79 -6.02
CA LYS A 236 -23.86 -25.67 -5.51
C LYS A 236 -24.31 -26.90 -4.74
N GLU A 237 -23.99 -28.10 -5.22
CA GLU A 237 -24.29 -29.35 -4.51
C GLU A 237 -23.59 -29.39 -3.13
N ARG A 238 -22.38 -28.83 -3.03
CA ARG A 238 -21.60 -28.79 -1.78
C ARG A 238 -21.88 -27.56 -0.89
N GLN A 239 -22.48 -26.50 -1.43
CA GLN A 239 -22.94 -25.32 -0.67
C GLN A 239 -23.93 -25.69 0.43
N HIS A 240 -24.82 -26.66 0.14
CA HIS A 240 -25.78 -27.17 1.11
C HIS A 240 -25.12 -27.83 2.33
N SER A 241 -23.88 -28.30 2.20
CA SER A 241 -23.14 -28.95 3.29
C SER A 241 -22.28 -28.00 4.11
N ALA A 242 -21.76 -26.90 3.54
CA ALA A 242 -20.67 -26.13 4.17
C ALA A 242 -20.94 -24.63 4.41
N ARG A 243 -22.07 -24.08 3.92
CA ARG A 243 -22.48 -22.68 4.13
C ARG A 243 -21.40 -21.62 3.83
N THR A 244 -20.50 -21.87 2.88
CA THR A 244 -19.48 -20.91 2.41
C THR A 244 -19.78 -20.47 0.97
N PHE A 245 -19.54 -19.19 0.68
CA PHE A 245 -20.02 -18.53 -0.55
C PHE A 245 -18.90 -18.07 -1.52
N ALA A 246 -17.63 -18.15 -1.11
CA ALA A 246 -16.52 -17.51 -1.82
C ALA A 246 -16.30 -18.06 -3.25
N GLY A 247 -16.29 -19.38 -3.44
CA GLY A 247 -16.12 -20.00 -4.77
C GLY A 247 -17.32 -19.86 -5.72
N ILE A 248 -18.53 -19.61 -5.18
CA ILE A 248 -19.74 -19.42 -5.99
C ILE A 248 -19.77 -18.03 -6.59
N ALA A 249 -19.38 -17.00 -5.82
CA ALA A 249 -19.33 -15.62 -6.30
C ALA A 249 -18.34 -15.44 -7.48
N VAL A 250 -17.18 -16.11 -7.42
CA VAL A 250 -16.18 -16.10 -8.49
C VAL A 250 -16.70 -16.79 -9.75
N ASN A 251 -17.37 -17.94 -9.63
CA ASN A 251 -17.91 -18.60 -10.82
C ASN A 251 -19.17 -17.90 -11.38
N LEU A 252 -19.97 -17.23 -10.55
CA LEU A 252 -21.10 -16.41 -11.00
C LEU A 252 -20.64 -15.20 -11.82
N SER A 253 -19.55 -14.54 -11.40
CA SER A 253 -18.96 -13.43 -12.15
C SER A 253 -18.40 -13.88 -13.50
N ILE A 254 -17.84 -15.10 -13.58
CA ILE A 254 -17.43 -15.71 -14.85
C ILE A 254 -18.63 -15.98 -15.76
N THR A 255 -19.73 -16.53 -15.24
CA THR A 255 -20.94 -16.75 -16.06
C THR A 255 -21.57 -15.45 -16.55
N LEU A 256 -21.59 -14.40 -15.74
CA LEU A 256 -22.05 -13.07 -16.15
C LEU A 256 -21.15 -12.48 -17.23
N ALA A 257 -19.83 -12.63 -17.12
CA ALA A 257 -18.88 -12.15 -18.12
C ALA A 257 -19.03 -12.85 -19.48
N LEU A 258 -19.48 -14.11 -19.50
CA LEU A 258 -19.74 -14.86 -20.72
C LEU A 258 -21.14 -14.62 -21.31
N LEU A 259 -22.12 -14.16 -20.51
CA LEU A 259 -23.49 -13.85 -20.93
C LEU A 259 -23.67 -12.45 -21.54
N VAL A 260 -22.72 -11.52 -21.29
CA VAL A 260 -22.79 -10.12 -21.76
C VAL A 260 -22.20 -9.94 -23.18
N ARG A 261 -22.12 -11.02 -23.96
CA ARG A 261 -21.77 -10.98 -25.40
C ARG A 261 -22.80 -11.72 -26.24
#